data_AF-A0A1E4FLU1-F1
#
_entry.id   AF-A0A1E4FLU1-F1
#
_cell.length_a   1.000
_cell.length_b   1.000
_cell.length_c   1.000
_cell.angle_alpha   90.00
_cell.angle_beta   90.00
_cell.angle_gamma   90.00
#
_symmetry.space_group_name_H-M   'P 1'
#
loop_
_entity.id
_entity.type
_entity.pdbx_description
1 polymer ?
#
loop_
_entity_poly.entity_id
_entity_poly.type
_entity_poly.pdbx_seq_one_letter_code
_entity_poly.pdbx_strand_id
1 'polypeptide(L)'
;MSLRAGLQKQLLALAARQARAADAEDIVQDALLIAIEAGRHDLDDPANMAWLRGVVRNRARMQGRVTRRRLGRETRWQSVPPPDDVSETPRVSEMLAGLPPALRTFAALVLTGHNRREIAYLLDLPDTALRQRVSALKRHLRRKGLAAPHELSGLTLNLAYGRIRDALLPALRRHGGHFAGHDPDGHLFIVRRSQKQPLRQ
;
A
#
# COMPACT_ATOMS: atom_id res chain seq x y z
N MET A 1 -10.53 -17.78 42.84
CA MET A 1 -10.87 -16.71 41.88
C MET A 1 -9.68 -15.89 41.33
N SER A 2 -8.45 -16.02 41.86
CA SER A 2 -7.30 -15.16 41.45
C SER A 2 -6.60 -15.56 40.12
N LEU A 3 -6.57 -16.84 39.77
CA LEU A 3 -5.89 -17.36 38.57
C LEU A 3 -6.50 -16.87 37.24
N ARG A 4 -7.84 -16.80 37.16
CA ARG A 4 -8.54 -16.33 35.94
C ARG A 4 -8.34 -14.84 35.68
N ALA A 5 -8.26 -14.02 36.74
CA ALA A 5 -7.97 -12.59 36.63
C ALA A 5 -6.53 -12.32 36.17
N GLY A 6 -5.55 -13.14 36.62
CA GLY A 6 -4.17 -13.08 36.15
C GLY A 6 -4.04 -13.45 34.67
N LEU A 7 -4.75 -14.49 34.24
CA LEU A 7 -4.76 -14.94 32.85
C LEU A 7 -5.36 -13.89 31.90
N GLN A 8 -6.52 -13.32 32.25
CA GLN A 8 -7.16 -12.27 31.46
C GLN A 8 -6.22 -11.07 31.26
N LYS A 9 -5.53 -10.63 32.32
CA LYS A 9 -4.52 -9.56 32.23
C LYS A 9 -3.37 -9.90 31.28
N GLN A 10 -2.90 -11.16 31.26
CA GLN A 10 -1.84 -11.59 30.34
C GLN A 10 -2.30 -11.56 28.88
N LEU A 11 -3.54 -11.99 28.59
CA LEU A 11 -4.09 -11.98 27.24
C LEU A 11 -4.33 -10.54 26.75
N LEU A 12 -4.85 -9.66 27.62
CA LEU A 12 -5.00 -8.23 27.33
C LEU A 12 -3.65 -7.56 27.04
N ALA A 13 -2.63 -7.85 27.86
CA ALA A 13 -1.27 -7.33 27.63
C ALA A 13 -0.66 -7.84 26.31
N LEU A 14 -0.97 -9.08 25.90
CA LEU A 14 -0.57 -9.62 24.61
C LEU A 14 -1.26 -8.90 23.44
N ALA A 15 -2.56 -8.64 23.55
CA ALA A 15 -3.33 -7.94 22.53
C ALA A 15 -2.89 -6.47 22.38
N ALA A 16 -2.71 -5.76 23.50
CA ALA A 16 -2.33 -4.35 23.54
C ALA A 16 -0.92 -4.06 22.97
N ARG A 17 -0.04 -5.06 22.86
CA ARG A 17 1.27 -4.91 22.20
C ARG A 17 1.16 -4.69 20.69
N GLN A 18 0.04 -5.09 20.08
CA GLN A 18 -0.08 -5.21 18.62
C GLN A 18 -1.32 -4.49 18.05
N ALA A 19 -2.30 -4.19 18.90
CA ALA A 19 -3.48 -3.39 18.61
C ALA A 19 -3.56 -2.18 19.57
N ARG A 20 -4.53 -1.28 19.36
CA ARG A 20 -4.76 -0.19 20.32
C ARG A 20 -5.28 -0.77 21.63
N ALA A 21 -4.99 -0.12 22.75
CA ALA A 21 -5.46 -0.55 24.06
C ALA A 21 -7.00 -0.69 24.12
N ALA A 22 -7.72 0.20 23.43
CA ALA A 22 -9.18 0.14 23.33
C ALA A 22 -9.72 -1.10 22.59
N ASP A 23 -8.94 -1.70 21.68
CA ASP A 23 -9.37 -2.87 20.90
C ASP A 23 -8.96 -4.19 21.59
N ALA A 24 -8.14 -4.12 22.65
CA ALA A 24 -7.51 -5.28 23.26
C ALA A 24 -8.53 -6.23 23.92
N GLU A 25 -9.59 -5.67 24.49
CA GLU A 25 -10.66 -6.44 25.13
C GLU A 25 -11.46 -7.26 24.12
N ASP A 26 -11.93 -6.63 23.04
CA ASP A 26 -12.66 -7.28 21.95
C ASP A 26 -11.82 -8.40 21.32
N ILE A 27 -10.52 -8.17 21.11
CA ILE A 27 -9.60 -9.18 20.57
C ILE A 27 -9.52 -10.41 21.47
N VAL A 28 -9.52 -10.22 22.79
CA VAL A 28 -9.47 -11.33 23.75
C VAL A 28 -10.81 -12.06 23.78
N GLN A 29 -11.93 -11.34 23.74
CA GLN A 29 -13.26 -11.94 23.67
C GLN A 29 -13.44 -12.79 22.41
N ASP A 30 -13.07 -12.27 21.24
CA ASP A 30 -13.06 -13.01 19.97
C ASP A 30 -12.21 -14.29 20.06
N ALA A 31 -11.02 -14.19 20.66
CA ALA A 31 -10.11 -15.32 20.78
C ALA A 31 -10.65 -16.42 21.71
N LEU A 32 -11.36 -16.03 22.77
CA LEU A 32 -12.04 -16.96 23.68
C LEU A 32 -13.21 -17.66 22.99
N LEU A 33 -13.98 -16.93 22.17
CA LEU A 33 -15.05 -17.52 21.37
C LEU A 33 -14.51 -18.57 20.38
N ILE A 34 -13.42 -18.23 19.67
CA ILE A 34 -12.72 -19.15 18.76
C ILE A 34 -12.22 -20.40 19.50
N ALA A 35 -11.77 -20.26 20.76
CA ALA A 35 -11.36 -21.41 21.56
C ALA A 35 -12.52 -22.33 21.91
N ILE A 36 -13.70 -21.78 22.22
CA ILE A 36 -14.91 -22.56 22.48
C ILE A 36 -15.34 -23.31 21.21
N GLU A 37 -15.40 -22.63 20.07
CA GLU A 37 -15.77 -23.22 18.77
C GLU A 37 -14.82 -24.33 18.34
N ALA A 38 -13.52 -24.19 18.66
CA ALA A 38 -12.50 -25.20 18.37
C ALA A 38 -12.47 -26.36 19.38
N GLY A 39 -13.37 -26.39 20.38
CA GLY A 39 -13.40 -27.40 21.43
C GLY A 39 -12.25 -27.28 22.43
N ARG A 40 -11.52 -26.16 22.45
CA ARG A 40 -10.33 -25.89 23.28
C ARG A 40 -10.66 -24.96 24.47
N HIS A 41 -11.77 -25.24 25.14
CA HIS A 41 -12.28 -24.41 26.24
C HIS A 41 -11.60 -24.71 27.59
N ASP A 42 -10.87 -25.83 27.70
CA ASP A 42 -10.02 -26.12 28.85
C ASP A 42 -8.74 -25.26 28.78
N LEU A 43 -8.72 -24.21 29.60
CA LEU A 43 -7.62 -23.24 29.72
C LEU A 43 -6.61 -23.63 30.81
N ASP A 44 -6.84 -24.72 31.53
CA ASP A 44 -5.85 -25.26 32.46
C ASP A 44 -4.85 -26.16 31.72
N ASP A 45 -5.20 -26.66 30.52
CA ASP A 45 -4.28 -27.33 29.60
C ASP A 45 -3.25 -26.34 28.99
N PRO A 46 -1.94 -26.55 29.24
CA PRO A 46 -0.87 -25.74 28.67
C PRO A 46 -0.87 -25.66 27.14
N ALA A 47 -1.30 -26.72 26.43
CA ALA A 47 -1.33 -26.75 24.98
C ALA A 47 -2.42 -25.84 24.41
N ASN A 48 -3.64 -25.91 24.96
CA ASN A 48 -4.72 -24.98 24.63
C ASN A 48 -4.35 -23.53 24.97
N MET A 49 -3.65 -23.31 26.07
CA MET A 49 -3.14 -22.00 26.43
C MET A 49 -2.10 -21.44 25.48
N ALA A 50 -1.14 -22.26 25.02
CA ALA A 50 -0.17 -21.85 24.03
C ALA A 50 -0.85 -21.51 22.69
N TRP A 51 -1.84 -22.30 22.29
CA TRP A 51 -2.64 -22.07 21.10
C TRP A 51 -3.45 -20.77 21.19
N LEU A 52 -4.17 -20.54 22.29
CA LEU A 52 -4.97 -19.33 22.51
C LEU A 52 -4.10 -18.05 22.47
N ARG A 53 -2.92 -18.07 23.08
CA ARG A 53 -1.95 -16.96 22.97
C ARG A 53 -1.54 -16.70 21.51
N GLY A 54 -1.44 -17.75 20.69
CA GLY A 54 -1.23 -17.66 19.25
C GLY A 54 -2.39 -16.97 18.53
N VAL A 55 -3.63 -17.35 18.85
CA VAL A 55 -4.86 -16.76 18.30
C VAL A 55 -4.95 -15.26 18.62
N VAL A 56 -4.77 -14.88 19.89
CA VAL A 56 -4.77 -13.48 20.35
C VAL A 56 -3.73 -12.66 19.58
N ARG A 57 -2.50 -13.18 19.43
CA ARG A 57 -1.42 -12.51 18.68
C ARG A 57 -1.80 -12.31 17.20
N ASN A 58 -2.37 -13.33 16.56
CA ASN A 58 -2.73 -13.23 15.15
C ASN A 58 -3.88 -12.22 14.93
N ARG A 59 -4.89 -12.24 15.83
CA ARG A 59 -6.04 -11.33 15.77
C ARG A 59 -5.62 -9.88 16.02
N ALA A 60 -4.79 -9.63 17.03
CA ALA A 60 -4.24 -8.30 17.30
C ALA A 60 -3.41 -7.76 16.14
N ARG A 61 -2.56 -8.61 15.52
CA ARG A 61 -1.81 -8.25 14.32
C ARG A 61 -2.72 -7.92 13.13
N MET A 62 -3.80 -8.69 12.93
CA MET A 62 -4.76 -8.44 11.85
C MET A 62 -5.49 -7.09 12.07
N GLN A 63 -5.98 -6.84 13.27
CA GLN A 63 -6.61 -5.56 13.63
C GLN A 63 -5.65 -4.38 13.47
N GLY A 64 -4.41 -4.50 13.96
CA GLY A 64 -3.39 -3.47 13.78
C GLY A 64 -3.12 -3.14 12.29
N ARG A 65 -3.20 -4.13 11.38
CA ARG A 65 -3.09 -3.89 9.94
C ARG A 65 -4.31 -3.15 9.38
N VAL A 66 -5.52 -3.50 9.82
CA VAL A 66 -6.76 -2.82 9.41
C VAL A 66 -6.78 -1.38 9.90
N THR A 67 -6.45 -1.14 11.17
CA THR A 67 -6.40 0.20 11.76
C THR A 67 -5.34 1.08 11.13
N ARG A 68 -4.14 0.55 10.84
CA ARG A 68 -3.10 1.29 10.08
C ARG A 68 -3.57 1.67 8.67
N ARG A 69 -4.28 0.76 7.98
CA ARG A 69 -4.87 1.06 6.67
C ARG A 69 -5.96 2.13 6.80
N ARG A 70 -6.81 2.06 7.82
CA ARG A 70 -7.88 3.03 8.08
C ARG A 70 -7.33 4.43 8.40
N LEU A 71 -6.35 4.53 9.30
CA LEU A 71 -5.66 5.80 9.60
C LEU A 71 -4.97 6.35 8.35
N GLY A 72 -4.35 5.49 7.54
CA GLY A 72 -3.82 5.88 6.23
C GLY A 72 -4.87 6.39 5.24
N ARG A 73 -6.16 6.09 5.41
CA ARG A 73 -7.25 6.71 4.62
C ARG A 73 -7.66 8.05 5.21
N GLU A 74 -7.87 8.11 6.52
CA GLU A 74 -8.38 9.29 7.22
C GLU A 74 -7.37 10.45 7.20
N THR A 75 -6.07 10.18 7.39
CA THR A 75 -5.03 11.21 7.40
C THR A 75 -4.69 11.71 6.00
N ARG A 76 -4.84 10.88 4.96
CA ARG A 76 -4.51 11.25 3.56
C ARG A 76 -5.46 12.28 2.96
N TRP A 77 -6.68 12.38 3.49
CA TRP A 77 -7.64 13.41 3.10
C TRP A 77 -7.28 14.79 3.66
N GLN A 78 -6.71 14.85 4.88
CA GLN A 78 -6.38 16.10 5.55
C GLN A 78 -5.02 16.67 5.14
N SER A 79 -4.15 15.87 4.55
CA SER A 79 -2.78 16.27 4.16
C SER A 79 -2.61 16.50 2.66
N VAL A 80 -3.68 16.66 1.89
CA VAL A 80 -3.57 17.09 0.49
C VAL A 80 -3.22 18.58 0.53
N PRO A 81 -1.98 18.99 0.19
CA PRO A 81 -1.69 20.40 0.01
C PRO A 81 -2.68 20.93 -1.04
N PRO A 82 -3.12 22.20 -0.97
CA PRO A 82 -3.76 22.82 -2.13
C PRO A 82 -2.88 22.53 -3.35
N PRO A 83 -3.44 22.26 -4.54
CA PRO A 83 -2.62 22.03 -5.72
C PRO A 83 -1.71 23.25 -5.84
N ASP A 84 -0.41 23.05 -5.58
CA ASP A 84 0.60 24.04 -5.91
C ASP A 84 0.33 24.41 -7.37
N ASP A 85 0.35 25.72 -7.65
CA ASP A 85 0.25 26.28 -8.98
C ASP A 85 0.94 25.33 -9.95
N VAL A 86 0.19 24.85 -10.94
CA VAL A 86 0.60 23.79 -11.86
C VAL A 86 1.88 24.24 -12.53
N SER A 87 3.02 24.01 -11.89
CA SER A 87 4.34 24.20 -12.48
C SER A 87 4.28 23.34 -13.70
N GLU A 88 4.42 23.98 -14.87
CA GLU A 88 4.40 23.31 -16.16
C GLU A 88 5.19 22.03 -16.02
N THR A 89 4.49 20.89 -16.07
CA THR A 89 5.14 19.61 -15.88
C THR A 89 6.15 19.51 -17.00
N PRO A 90 7.46 19.46 -16.68
CA PRO A 90 8.49 19.50 -17.70
C PRO A 90 8.21 18.38 -18.68
N ARG A 91 8.27 18.68 -19.98
CA ARG A 91 7.91 17.68 -21.00
C ARG A 91 8.81 16.46 -20.81
N VAL A 92 8.23 15.26 -20.90
CA VAL A 92 8.97 13.99 -20.76
C VAL A 92 10.24 13.96 -21.62
N SER A 93 10.20 14.57 -22.81
CA SER A 93 11.35 14.74 -23.69
C SER A 93 12.51 15.53 -23.05
N GLU A 94 12.22 16.61 -22.33
CA GLU A 94 13.21 17.43 -21.64
C GLU A 94 13.83 16.68 -20.47
N MET A 95 13.04 15.88 -19.75
CA MET A 95 13.54 15.05 -18.67
C MET A 95 14.49 13.94 -19.16
N LEU A 96 14.25 13.40 -20.35
CA LEU A 96 15.05 12.32 -20.94
C LEU A 96 16.27 12.82 -21.73
N ALA A 97 16.27 14.09 -22.15
CA ALA A 97 17.34 14.67 -22.96
C ALA A 97 18.70 14.64 -22.21
N GLY A 98 19.78 14.25 -22.89
CA GLY A 98 21.12 14.22 -22.30
C GLY A 98 21.36 13.09 -21.27
N LEU A 99 20.42 12.17 -21.08
CA LEU A 99 20.67 10.93 -20.34
C LEU A 99 21.46 9.92 -21.19
N PRO A 100 22.45 9.21 -20.62
CA PRO A 100 23.05 8.03 -21.25
C PRO A 100 21.98 6.97 -21.56
N PRO A 101 22.17 6.11 -22.59
CA PRO A 101 21.15 5.16 -23.04
C PRO A 101 20.57 4.28 -21.92
N ALA A 102 21.42 3.67 -21.10
CA ALA A 102 20.99 2.80 -19.99
C ALA A 102 20.16 3.56 -18.93
N LEU A 103 20.50 4.83 -18.67
CA LEU A 103 19.79 5.67 -17.72
C LEU A 103 18.48 6.22 -18.31
N ARG A 104 18.42 6.39 -19.64
CA ARG A 104 17.20 6.77 -20.36
C ARG A 104 16.14 5.66 -20.31
N THR A 105 16.52 4.40 -20.55
CA THR A 105 15.61 3.26 -20.39
C THR A 105 15.10 3.14 -18.96
N PHE A 106 16.01 3.28 -17.98
CA PHE A 106 15.64 3.31 -16.57
C PHE A 106 14.63 4.43 -16.27
N ALA A 107 14.90 5.66 -16.74
CA ALA A 107 14.02 6.80 -16.55
C ALA A 107 12.64 6.59 -17.22
N ALA A 108 12.59 6.01 -18.42
CA ALA A 108 11.33 5.70 -19.09
C ALA A 108 10.46 4.71 -18.29
N LEU A 109 11.05 3.68 -17.69
CA LEU A 109 10.32 2.74 -16.84
C LEU A 109 9.77 3.43 -15.57
N VAL A 110 10.57 4.32 -14.98
CA VAL A 110 10.14 5.12 -13.82
C VAL A 110 8.95 6.02 -14.17
N LEU A 111 9.03 6.77 -15.28
CA LEU A 111 7.98 7.69 -15.72
C LEU A 111 6.71 6.96 -16.18
N THR A 112 6.83 5.71 -16.59
CA THR A 112 5.69 4.85 -16.88
C THR A 112 5.06 4.26 -15.61
N GLY A 113 5.68 4.45 -14.44
CA GLY A 113 5.14 4.06 -13.14
C GLY A 113 5.66 2.73 -12.61
N HIS A 114 6.74 2.17 -13.18
CA HIS A 114 7.31 0.93 -12.67
C HIS A 114 7.99 1.15 -11.31
N ASN A 115 7.78 0.21 -10.39
CA ASN A 115 8.43 0.23 -9.08
C ASN A 115 9.85 -0.35 -9.15
N ARG A 116 10.60 -0.23 -8.04
CA ARG A 116 11.99 -0.71 -7.94
C ARG A 116 12.15 -2.19 -8.28
N ARG A 117 11.22 -3.04 -7.83
CA ARG A 117 11.27 -4.50 -8.03
C ARG A 117 11.02 -4.85 -9.49
N GLU A 118 10.04 -4.20 -10.11
CA GLU A 118 9.72 -4.37 -11.53
C GLU A 118 10.91 -3.94 -12.40
N ILE A 119 11.50 -2.78 -12.13
CA ILE A 119 12.63 -2.28 -12.89
C ILE A 119 13.87 -3.17 -12.72
N ALA A 120 14.15 -3.63 -11.49
CA ALA A 120 15.25 -4.55 -11.24
C ALA A 120 15.09 -5.85 -12.04
N TYR A 121 13.87 -6.39 -12.09
CA TYR A 121 13.55 -7.58 -12.87
C TYR A 121 13.66 -7.34 -14.38
N LEU A 122 13.05 -6.28 -14.90
CA LEU A 122 13.01 -5.98 -16.35
C LEU A 122 14.38 -5.66 -16.94
N LEU A 123 15.27 -5.06 -16.13
CA LEU A 123 16.60 -4.64 -16.55
C LEU A 123 17.71 -5.59 -16.08
N ASP A 124 17.35 -6.70 -15.44
CA ASP A 124 18.26 -7.66 -14.81
C ASP A 124 19.36 -6.97 -13.96
N LEU A 125 18.93 -6.14 -13.00
CA LEU A 125 19.84 -5.32 -12.20
C LEU A 125 20.00 -5.84 -10.78
N PRO A 126 21.24 -5.98 -10.27
CA PRO A 126 21.47 -6.11 -8.86
C PRO A 126 21.08 -4.82 -8.12
N ASP A 127 20.74 -4.95 -6.85
CA ASP A 127 20.26 -3.86 -6.01
C ASP A 127 21.26 -2.69 -5.89
N THR A 128 22.57 -2.97 -5.95
CA THR A 128 23.63 -1.96 -6.01
C THR A 128 23.54 -1.11 -7.27
N ALA A 129 23.40 -1.73 -8.45
CA ALA A 129 23.24 -1.03 -9.72
C ALA A 129 21.93 -0.24 -9.78
N LEU A 130 20.85 -0.79 -9.22
CA LEU A 130 19.57 -0.09 -9.12
C LEU A 130 19.68 1.19 -8.28
N ARG A 131 20.33 1.13 -7.11
CA ARG A 131 20.61 2.32 -6.28
C ARG A 131 21.43 3.36 -7.05
N GLN A 132 22.49 2.94 -7.75
CA GLN A 132 23.32 3.84 -8.54
C GLN A 132 22.51 4.56 -9.63
N ARG A 133 21.64 3.83 -10.35
CA ARG A 133 20.77 4.42 -11.38
C ARG A 133 19.75 5.40 -10.80
N VAL A 134 19.14 5.10 -9.66
CA VAL A 134 18.23 6.04 -8.97
C VAL A 134 18.97 7.32 -8.57
N SER A 135 20.15 7.20 -7.96
CA SER A 135 20.96 8.36 -7.57
C SER A 135 21.42 9.17 -8.78
N ALA A 136 21.80 8.52 -9.87
CA ALA A 136 22.20 9.18 -11.12
C ALA A 136 21.03 9.93 -11.76
N LEU A 137 19.82 9.35 -11.77
CA LEU A 137 18.61 10.00 -12.28
C LEU A 137 18.25 11.23 -11.44
N LYS A 138 18.22 11.11 -10.11
CA LYS A 138 17.96 12.23 -9.20
C LYS A 138 18.96 13.37 -9.41
N ARG A 139 20.25 13.05 -9.54
CA ARG A 139 21.31 14.04 -9.81
C ARG A 139 21.15 14.69 -11.18
N HIS A 140 20.70 13.94 -12.20
CA HIS A 140 20.43 14.50 -13.52
C HIS A 140 19.27 15.50 -13.48
N LEU A 141 18.14 15.13 -12.88
CA LEU A 141 16.97 16.00 -12.77
C LEU A 141 17.30 17.29 -11.99
N ARG A 142 17.99 17.16 -10.86
CA ARG A 142 18.42 18.31 -10.06
C ARG A 142 19.34 19.27 -10.82
N ARG A 143 20.25 18.75 -11.65
CA ARG A 143 21.11 19.60 -12.51
C ARG A 143 20.33 20.39 -13.55
N LYS A 144 19.17 19.87 -13.98
CA LYS A 144 18.28 20.56 -14.92
C LYS A 144 17.31 21.53 -14.24
N GLY A 145 17.40 21.71 -12.92
CA GLY A 145 16.44 22.51 -12.16
C GLY A 145 15.04 21.90 -12.10
N LEU A 146 14.88 20.64 -12.53
CA LEU A 146 13.59 19.96 -12.50
C LEU A 146 13.34 19.43 -11.08
N ALA A 147 12.21 19.82 -10.50
CA ALA A 147 11.71 19.20 -9.29
C ALA A 147 11.61 17.68 -9.50
N ALA A 148 11.88 16.91 -8.45
CA ALA A 148 11.72 15.45 -8.50
C ALA A 148 10.23 15.15 -8.83
N PRO A 149 9.92 14.56 -10.00
CA PRO A 149 8.54 14.37 -10.40
C PRO A 149 7.78 13.55 -9.38
N HIS A 150 6.50 13.85 -9.20
CA HIS A 150 5.62 13.02 -8.37
C HIS A 150 5.59 11.56 -8.85
N GLU A 151 5.90 11.32 -10.13
CA GLU A 151 6.04 10.00 -10.76
C GLU A 151 7.18 9.16 -10.16
N LEU A 152 8.20 9.79 -9.55
CA LEU A 152 9.24 9.07 -8.80
C LEU A 152 8.70 8.41 -7.52
N SER A 153 7.51 8.79 -7.06
CA SER A 153 6.84 8.17 -5.90
C SER A 153 6.53 6.69 -6.15
N GLY A 154 6.38 6.26 -7.41
CA GLY A 154 6.25 4.84 -7.75
C GLY A 154 7.44 3.99 -7.29
N LEU A 155 8.63 4.59 -7.12
CA LEU A 155 9.82 3.89 -6.61
C LEU A 155 9.76 3.58 -5.11
N THR A 156 8.96 4.30 -4.32
CA THR A 156 8.86 4.12 -2.87
C THR A 156 7.67 3.27 -2.45
N LEU A 157 6.76 2.97 -3.37
CA LEU A 157 5.55 2.21 -3.11
C LEU A 157 5.72 0.72 -3.46
N ASN A 158 5.05 -0.15 -2.71
CA ASN A 158 5.14 -1.61 -2.86
C ASN A 158 4.06 -2.21 -3.78
N LEU A 159 3.43 -1.39 -4.63
CA LEU A 159 2.41 -1.83 -5.57
C LEU A 159 2.98 -1.87 -7.00
N ALA A 160 2.52 -2.83 -7.80
CA ALA A 160 2.94 -3.06 -9.19
C ALA A 160 2.29 -2.04 -10.15
N TYR A 161 2.55 -0.74 -9.94
CA TYR A 161 1.91 0.35 -10.69
C TYR A 161 2.14 0.26 -12.20
N GLY A 162 3.33 -0.19 -12.64
CA GLY A 162 3.59 -0.43 -14.06
C GLY A 162 2.63 -1.47 -14.65
N ARG A 163 2.54 -2.64 -14.00
CA ARG A 163 1.61 -3.70 -14.43
C ARG A 163 0.14 -3.29 -14.37
N ILE A 164 -0.25 -2.54 -13.33
CA ILE A 164 -1.61 -2.01 -13.20
C ILE A 164 -1.91 -1.08 -14.37
N ARG A 165 -0.98 -0.17 -14.70
CA ARG A 165 -1.13 0.75 -15.83
C ARG A 165 -1.21 -0.01 -17.17
N ASP A 166 -0.35 -1.01 -17.37
CA ASP A 166 -0.34 -1.84 -18.58
C ASP A 166 -1.65 -2.62 -18.76
N ALA A 167 -2.28 -3.06 -17.68
CA ALA A 167 -3.59 -3.70 -17.71
C ALA A 167 -4.74 -2.68 -17.92
N LEU A 168 -4.66 -1.53 -17.26
CA LEU A 168 -5.72 -0.52 -17.28
C LEU A 168 -5.78 0.27 -18.59
N LEU A 169 -4.65 0.59 -19.23
CA LEU A 169 -4.62 1.44 -20.41
C LEU A 169 -5.36 0.82 -21.61
N PRO A 170 -5.16 -0.47 -21.97
CA PRO A 170 -5.94 -1.11 -23.02
C PRO A 170 -7.42 -1.21 -22.65
N ALA A 171 -7.73 -1.51 -21.38
CA ALA A 171 -9.11 -1.63 -20.91
C ALA A 171 -9.83 -0.27 -20.95
N LEU A 172 -9.18 0.81 -20.52
CA LEU A 172 -9.69 2.18 -20.60
C LEU A 172 -10.05 2.56 -22.05
N ARG A 173 -9.15 2.27 -22.99
CA ARG A 173 -9.36 2.49 -24.43
C ARG A 173 -10.53 1.66 -24.97
N ARG A 174 -10.60 0.37 -24.61
CA ARG A 174 -11.68 -0.53 -25.04
C ARG A 174 -13.05 -0.06 -24.55
N HIS A 175 -13.13 0.43 -23.32
CA HIS A 175 -14.40 0.78 -22.67
C HIS A 175 -14.79 2.26 -22.84
N GLY A 176 -13.99 3.07 -23.54
CA GLY A 176 -14.25 4.51 -23.72
C GLY A 176 -14.33 5.28 -22.39
N GLY A 177 -13.57 4.84 -21.38
CA GLY A 177 -13.59 5.47 -20.07
C GLY A 177 -12.85 6.82 -20.07
N HIS A 178 -13.15 7.66 -19.07
CA HIS A 178 -12.50 8.96 -18.86
C HIS A 178 -11.22 8.81 -18.04
N PHE A 179 -11.23 7.93 -17.03
CA PHE A 179 -10.04 7.56 -16.29
C PHE A 179 -10.15 6.14 -15.74
N ALA A 180 -9.00 5.55 -15.40
CA ALA A 180 -8.90 4.23 -14.81
C ALA A 180 -7.95 4.27 -13.60
N GLY A 181 -8.20 3.39 -12.64
CA GLY A 181 -7.41 3.33 -11.41
C GLY A 181 -7.57 2.00 -10.71
N HIS A 182 -7.11 1.97 -9.46
CA HIS A 182 -7.29 0.84 -8.56
C HIS A 182 -7.74 1.33 -7.19
N ASP A 183 -8.54 0.54 -6.50
CA ASP A 183 -8.89 0.81 -5.10
C ASP A 183 -7.74 0.40 -4.16
N PRO A 184 -7.81 0.72 -2.85
CA PRO A 184 -6.77 0.33 -1.89
C PRO A 184 -6.55 -1.19 -1.74
N ASP A 185 -7.55 -2.00 -2.12
CA ASP A 185 -7.51 -3.46 -2.07
C ASP A 185 -6.90 -4.06 -3.36
N GLY A 186 -6.66 -3.22 -4.38
CA GLY A 186 -6.02 -3.57 -5.64
C GLY A 186 -7.01 -3.93 -6.75
N HIS A 187 -8.31 -3.78 -6.52
CA HIS A 187 -9.31 -3.97 -7.57
C HIS A 187 -9.22 -2.84 -8.58
N LEU A 188 -9.12 -3.24 -9.84
CA LEU A 188 -9.04 -2.34 -10.98
C LEU A 188 -10.42 -1.82 -11.32
N PHE A 189 -10.54 -0.52 -11.58
CA PHE A 189 -11.80 0.10 -11.99
C PHE A 189 -11.58 1.09 -13.13
N ILE A 190 -12.64 1.30 -13.92
CA ILE A 190 -12.70 2.27 -15.02
C ILE A 190 -13.92 3.14 -14.79
N VAL A 191 -13.73 4.46 -14.82
CA VAL A 191 -14.81 5.43 -14.75
C VAL A 191 -15.12 5.90 -16.17
N ARG A 192 -16.39 5.82 -16.54
CA ARG A 192 -16.92 6.27 -17.83
C ARG A 192 -18.09 7.22 -17.61
N ARG A 193 -18.38 8.05 -18.61
CA ARG A 193 -19.56 8.92 -18.59
C ARG A 193 -20.82 8.06 -18.54
N SER A 194 -21.79 8.47 -17.73
CA SER A 194 -23.11 7.84 -17.69
C SER A 194 -23.77 7.96 -19.07
N GLN A 195 -24.29 6.84 -19.59
CA GLN A 195 -25.07 6.80 -20.83
C GLN A 195 -26.58 6.99 -20.56
N LYS A 196 -27.00 7.22 -19.31
CA LYS A 196 -28.40 7.55 -19.02
C LYS A 196 -28.71 8.93 -19.59
N GLN A 197 -29.67 9.01 -20.52
CA GLN A 197 -30.25 10.28 -20.95
C GLN A 197 -30.72 11.05 -19.70
N PRO A 198 -30.52 12.38 -19.64
CA PRO A 198 -31.18 13.16 -18.61
C PRO A 198 -32.68 12.90 -18.75
N LEU A 199 -33.34 12.56 -17.63
CA LEU A 199 -34.80 12.56 -17.56
C LEU A 199 -35.27 13.91 -18.11
N ARG A 200 -36.01 13.88 -19.21
CA ARG A 200 -36.67 15.08 -19.75
C ARG A 200 -37.55 15.61 -18.63
N GLN A 201 -37.23 16.80 -18.13
CA GLN A 201 -38.10 17.58 -17.24
C GLN A 201 -39.24 18.17 -18.06
#